data_AF-A0A0S7ZY94-F1
#
_entry.id   AF-A0A0S7ZY94-F1
#
_cell.length_a   1.000
_cell.length_b   1.000
_cell.length_c   1.000
_cell.angle_alpha   90.00
_cell.angle_beta   90.00
_cell.angle_gamma   90.00
#
_symmetry.space_group_name_H-M   'P 1'
#
loop_
_entity.id
_entity.type
_entity.pdbx_description
1 polymer ?
#
loop_
_entity_poly.entity_id
_entity_poly.type
_entity_poly.pdbx_seq_one_letter_code
_entity_poly.pdbx_strand_id
1 'polypeptide(L)'
;MIDDIIQLDKKGLRNFGLLTGAIVTILFGILLPWIANFSFPLWPWYLAGVLWILALFIPGALNPIYNLWMRFGMVLGWINTRIILGLVFYLVFTPVSFLLKILNKDPMRRAMESEVQSYRIPSKNQPREQMEKPF
;
A
#
# COMPACT_ATOMS: atom_id res chain seq x y z
N MET A 1 -15.14 -6.54 -4.64
CA MET A 1 -14.28 -6.80 -5.80
C MET A 1 -13.03 -7.45 -5.24
N ILE A 2 -13.04 -8.78 -5.16
CA ILE A 2 -11.90 -9.55 -4.67
C ILE A 2 -10.94 -9.60 -5.86
N ASP A 3 -9.73 -9.10 -5.70
CA ASP A 3 -8.74 -9.05 -6.78
C ASP A 3 -8.49 -10.47 -7.30
N ASP A 4 -8.96 -10.76 -8.51
CA ASP A 4 -8.65 -12.02 -9.16
C ASP A 4 -7.15 -12.05 -9.43
N ILE A 5 -6.50 -13.10 -8.94
CA ILE A 5 -5.07 -13.29 -9.16
C ILE A 5 -4.88 -13.51 -10.67
N ILE A 6 -4.20 -12.56 -11.32
CA ILE A 6 -3.92 -12.62 -12.75
C ILE A 6 -3.14 -13.90 -13.04
N GLN A 7 -3.72 -14.81 -13.82
CA GLN A 7 -3.01 -16.02 -14.22
C GLN A 7 -1.89 -15.64 -15.20
N LEU A 8 -0.67 -16.00 -14.84
CA LEU A 8 0.50 -15.72 -15.66
C LEU A 8 0.67 -16.79 -16.74
N ASP A 9 1.02 -16.34 -17.95
CA ASP A 9 1.50 -17.25 -19.00
C ASP A 9 2.85 -17.88 -18.59
N LYS A 10 3.27 -18.95 -19.29
CA LYS A 10 4.53 -19.67 -19.03
C LYS A 10 5.72 -18.73 -18.94
N LYS A 11 5.80 -17.71 -19.80
CA LYS A 11 6.88 -16.70 -19.75
C LYS A 11 6.84 -15.86 -18.46
N GLY A 12 5.65 -15.53 -17.97
CA GLY A 12 5.46 -14.79 -16.72
C GLY A 12 5.91 -15.61 -15.50
N LEU A 13 5.55 -16.89 -15.45
CA LEU A 13 5.98 -17.80 -14.37
C LEU A 13 7.50 -17.99 -14.34
N ARG A 14 8.15 -18.06 -15.51
CA ARG A 14 9.62 -18.09 -15.63
C ARG A 14 10.26 -16.85 -15.03
N ASN A 15 9.78 -15.67 -15.43
CA ASN A 15 10.29 -14.40 -14.93
C ASN A 15 10.08 -14.28 -13.42
N PHE A 16 8.93 -14.71 -12.90
CA PHE A 16 8.66 -14.73 -11.46
C PHE A 16 9.67 -15.58 -10.70
N GLY A 17 9.95 -16.81 -11.16
CA GLY A 17 10.92 -17.69 -10.51
C GLY A 17 12.36 -17.14 -10.57
N LEU A 18 12.75 -16.58 -11.72
CA LEU A 18 14.07 -15.96 -11.89
C LEU A 18 14.25 -14.73 -11.00
N LEU A 19 13.28 -13.81 -11.01
CA LEU A 19 13.32 -12.58 -10.20
C LEU A 19 13.26 -12.89 -8.71
N THR A 20 12.35 -13.76 -8.29
CA THR A 20 12.23 -14.15 -6.87
C THR A 20 13.50 -14.83 -6.38
N GLY A 21 14.07 -15.76 -7.16
CA GLY A 21 15.35 -16.38 -6.82
C GLY A 21 16.50 -15.38 -6.76
N ALA A 22 16.58 -14.44 -7.69
CA ALA A 22 17.59 -13.39 -7.68
C ALA A 22 17.46 -12.47 -6.45
N ILE A 23 16.24 -12.04 -6.13
CA ILE A 23 15.96 -11.22 -4.94
C ILE A 23 16.34 -11.98 -3.66
N VAL A 24 15.98 -13.26 -3.55
CA VAL A 24 16.34 -14.08 -2.38
C VAL A 24 17.85 -14.20 -2.21
N THR A 25 18.58 -14.50 -3.28
CA THR A 25 20.05 -14.61 -3.22
C THR A 25 20.71 -13.27 -2.91
N ILE A 26 20.27 -12.17 -3.53
CA ILE A 26 20.87 -10.85 -3.30
C ILE A 26 20.57 -10.37 -1.88
N LEU A 27 19.31 -10.44 -1.43
CA LEU A 27 18.92 -9.94 -0.11
C LEU A 27 19.45 -10.83 1.02
N PHE A 28 19.17 -12.14 0.97
CA PHE A 28 19.51 -13.05 2.08
C PHE A 28 20.88 -13.70 1.95
N GLY A 29 21.39 -13.84 0.73
CA GLY A 29 22.70 -14.43 0.48
C GLY A 29 23.84 -13.41 0.53
N ILE A 30 23.60 -12.13 0.25
CA ILE A 30 24.67 -11.12 0.15
C ILE A 30 24.40 -9.92 1.05
N LEU A 31 23.29 -9.19 0.84
CA LEU A 31 23.04 -7.89 1.46
C LEU A 31 22.86 -7.99 2.98
N LEU A 32 22.02 -8.90 3.46
CA LEU A 32 21.78 -9.12 4.90
C LEU A 32 23.04 -9.58 5.63
N PRO A 33 23.75 -10.64 5.18
CA PRO A 33 25.00 -11.06 5.81
C PRO A 33 26.05 -9.94 5.84
N TRP A 34 26.12 -9.14 4.78
CA TRP A 34 27.06 -8.02 4.68
C TRP A 34 26.75 -6.89 5.66
N ILE A 35 25.49 -6.46 5.77
CA ILE A 35 25.10 -5.38 6.71
C ILE A 35 25.17 -5.86 8.17
N ALA A 36 24.80 -7.12 8.42
CA ALA A 36 24.67 -7.65 9.77
C ALA A 36 25.92 -8.40 10.26
N ASN A 37 27.02 -8.44 9.47
CA ASN A 37 28.26 -9.18 9.76
C ASN A 37 28.05 -10.66 10.15
N PHE A 38 27.02 -11.31 9.61
CA PHE A 38 26.77 -12.73 9.81
C PHE A 38 27.54 -13.59 8.79
N SER A 39 27.76 -14.87 9.13
CA SER A 39 28.27 -15.84 8.16
C SER A 39 27.33 -15.95 6.97
N PHE A 40 27.87 -15.97 5.76
CA PHE A 40 27.10 -16.12 4.52
C PHE A 40 26.32 -17.45 4.54
N PRO A 41 24.98 -17.40 4.67
CA PRO A 41 24.19 -18.61 4.74
C PRO A 41 24.11 -19.26 3.35
N LEU A 42 24.25 -20.58 3.29
CA LEU A 42 24.15 -21.33 2.02
C LEU A 42 22.70 -21.62 1.60
N TRP A 43 21.75 -21.57 2.54
CA TRP A 43 20.35 -21.90 2.27
C TRP A 43 19.68 -21.04 1.18
N PRO A 44 19.94 -19.70 1.04
CA PRO A 44 19.31 -18.90 -0.02
C PRO A 44 19.76 -19.34 -1.41
N TRP A 45 21.01 -19.81 -1.54
CA TRP A 45 21.56 -20.32 -2.79
C TRP A 45 20.90 -21.62 -3.21
N TYR A 46 20.68 -22.55 -2.28
CA TYR A 46 19.94 -23.78 -2.57
C TYR A 46 18.48 -23.48 -2.97
N LEU A 47 17.81 -22.58 -2.24
CA LEU A 47 16.44 -22.19 -2.55
C LEU A 47 16.32 -21.52 -3.92
N ALA A 48 17.22 -20.59 -4.24
CA ALA A 48 17.28 -19.94 -5.54
C ALA A 48 17.59 -20.93 -6.66
N GLY A 49 18.51 -21.88 -6.43
CA GLY A 49 18.83 -22.94 -7.38
C GLY A 49 17.61 -23.80 -7.72
N VAL A 50 16.85 -24.23 -6.71
CA VAL A 50 15.59 -24.97 -6.91
C VAL A 50 14.58 -24.12 -7.68
N LEU A 51 14.40 -22.85 -7.32
CA LEU A 51 13.49 -21.94 -8.01
C LEU A 51 13.88 -21.71 -9.48
N TRP A 52 15.17 -21.56 -9.78
CA TRP A 52 15.66 -21.36 -11.14
C TRP A 52 15.55 -22.64 -11.99
N ILE A 53 15.81 -23.81 -11.41
CA ILE A 53 15.59 -25.10 -12.10
C ILE A 53 14.11 -25.26 -12.42
N LEU A 54 13.22 -25.07 -11.44
CA LEU A 54 11.78 -25.17 -11.68
C LEU A 54 11.30 -24.12 -12.69
N ALA A 55 11.84 -22.90 -12.63
CA ALA A 55 11.50 -21.85 -13.60
C ALA A 55 11.94 -22.24 -15.02
N LEU A 56 13.13 -22.79 -15.22
CA LEU A 56 13.65 -23.10 -16.56
C LEU A 56 13.02 -24.37 -17.16
N PHE A 57 12.88 -25.43 -16.36
CA PHE A 57 12.46 -26.74 -16.87
C PHE A 57 10.94 -26.96 -16.81
N ILE A 58 10.27 -26.51 -15.74
CA ILE A 58 8.83 -26.78 -15.52
C ILE A 58 8.14 -25.54 -14.93
N PRO A 59 7.97 -24.46 -15.72
CA PRO A 59 7.38 -23.22 -15.20
C PRO A 59 5.96 -23.39 -14.68
N GLY A 60 5.21 -24.40 -15.16
CA GLY A 60 3.87 -24.71 -14.68
C GLY A 60 3.82 -25.12 -13.21
N ALA A 61 4.90 -25.69 -12.66
CA ALA A 61 4.98 -26.08 -11.25
C ALA A 61 5.07 -24.86 -10.31
N LEU A 62 5.45 -23.69 -10.83
CA LEU A 62 5.49 -22.44 -10.04
C LEU A 62 4.10 -21.80 -9.88
N ASN A 63 3.09 -22.24 -10.62
CA ASN A 63 1.76 -21.65 -10.57
C ASN A 63 1.11 -21.69 -9.17
N PRO A 64 1.08 -22.81 -8.43
CA PRO A 64 0.55 -22.83 -7.07
C PRO A 64 1.36 -21.95 -6.10
N ILE A 65 2.69 -21.90 -6.26
CA ILE A 65 3.59 -21.09 -5.44
C ILE A 65 3.31 -19.60 -5.69
N TYR A 66 3.21 -19.20 -6.96
CA TYR A 66 2.86 -17.85 -7.37
C TYR A 66 1.50 -17.43 -6.80
N ASN A 67 0.48 -18.28 -6.93
CA ASN A 67 -0.86 -17.97 -6.41
C ASN A 67 -0.85 -17.79 -4.88
N LEU A 68 -0.12 -18.64 -4.15
CA LEU A 68 0.01 -18.49 -2.71
C LEU A 68 0.75 -17.20 -2.33
N TRP A 69 1.83 -16.89 -3.04
CA TRP A 69 2.60 -15.66 -2.85
C TRP A 69 1.76 -14.41 -3.12
N MET A 70 0.95 -14.41 -4.18
CA MET A 70 0.04 -13.32 -4.50
C MET A 70 -1.06 -13.15 -3.45
N ARG A 71 -1.61 -14.24 -2.91
CA ARG A 71 -2.56 -14.16 -1.78
C ARG A 71 -1.94 -13.49 -0.57
N PHE A 72 -0.71 -13.87 -0.24
CA PHE A 72 0.03 -13.22 0.82
C PHE A 72 0.24 -11.72 0.53
N GLY A 73 0.63 -11.38 -0.70
CA GLY A 73 0.77 -9.99 -1.15
C GLY A 73 -0.52 -9.19 -1.03
N MET A 74 -1.68 -9.77 -1.34
CA MET A 74 -2.99 -9.12 -1.18
C MET A 74 -3.32 -8.84 0.29
N VAL A 75 -3.08 -9.81 1.18
CA VAL A 75 -3.27 -9.61 2.63
C VAL A 75 -2.31 -8.54 3.15
N LEU A 76 -1.05 -8.56 2.71
CA LEU A 76 -0.06 -7.55 3.09
C LEU A 76 -0.46 -6.16 2.59
N GLY A 77 -0.94 -6.06 1.34
CA GLY A 77 -1.47 -4.82 0.77
C GLY A 77 -2.69 -4.32 1.54
N TRP A 78 -3.59 -5.23 1.93
CA TRP A 78 -4.72 -4.92 2.80
C TRP A 78 -4.22 -4.31 4.10
N ILE A 79 -3.30 -4.96 4.80
CA ILE A 79 -2.74 -4.44 6.07
C ILE A 79 -2.07 -3.07 5.84
N ASN A 80 -1.23 -2.95 4.81
CA ASN A 80 -0.46 -1.74 4.51
C ASN A 80 -1.35 -0.52 4.31
N THR A 81 -2.45 -0.64 3.57
CA THR A 81 -3.40 0.47 3.40
C THR A 81 -3.97 0.93 4.75
N ARG A 82 -4.34 0.01 5.66
CA ARG A 82 -4.86 0.39 6.98
C ARG A 82 -3.79 1.06 7.83
N ILE A 83 -2.56 0.54 7.79
CA ILE A 83 -1.44 1.12 8.53
C ILE A 83 -1.14 2.52 8.03
N ILE A 84 -1.02 2.73 6.71
CA ILE A 84 -0.73 4.04 6.12
C ILE A 84 -1.84 5.03 6.47
N LEU A 85 -3.11 4.68 6.25
CA LEU A 85 -4.22 5.58 6.59
C LEU A 85 -4.27 5.87 8.11
N GLY A 86 -4.05 4.84 8.94
CA GLY A 86 -4.00 5.00 10.39
C GLY A 86 -2.88 5.96 10.83
N LEU A 87 -1.67 5.77 10.30
CA LEU A 87 -0.53 6.64 10.58
C LEU A 87 -0.80 8.08 10.11
N VAL A 88 -1.30 8.28 8.90
CA VAL A 88 -1.65 9.63 8.41
C VAL A 88 -2.71 10.27 9.31
N PHE A 89 -3.72 9.52 9.73
CA PHE A 89 -4.75 10.04 10.63
C PHE A 89 -4.18 10.46 11.99
N TYR A 90 -3.37 9.61 12.62
CA TYR A 90 -2.86 9.87 13.97
C TYR A 90 -1.65 10.82 14.00
N LEU A 91 -0.79 10.82 12.98
CA LEU A 91 0.40 11.66 12.94
C LEU A 91 0.19 13.00 12.24
N VAL A 92 -0.81 13.12 11.36
CA VAL A 92 -1.08 14.37 10.64
C VAL A 92 -2.41 14.97 11.09
N PHE A 93 -3.53 14.28 10.86
CA PHE A 93 -4.85 14.88 11.11
C PHE A 93 -5.14 15.13 12.60
N THR A 94 -4.73 14.21 13.47
CA THR A 94 -4.94 14.32 14.91
C THR A 94 -4.19 15.50 15.53
N PRO A 95 -2.87 15.69 15.32
CA PRO A 95 -2.17 16.85 15.85
C PRO A 95 -2.63 18.16 15.22
N VAL A 96 -2.99 18.16 13.93
CA VAL A 96 -3.60 19.35 13.29
C VAL A 96 -4.93 19.70 13.99
N SER A 97 -5.77 18.71 14.28
CA SER A 97 -7.04 18.92 14.98
C SER A 97 -6.81 19.43 16.41
N PHE A 98 -5.80 18.91 17.10
CA PHE A 98 -5.42 19.38 18.44
C PHE A 98 -4.90 20.82 18.40
N LEU A 99 -4.07 21.17 17.41
CA LEU A 99 -3.57 22.53 17.22
C LEU A 99 -4.70 23.51 16.91
N LEU A 100 -5.65 23.15 16.04
CA LEU A 100 -6.84 23.95 15.77
C LEU A 100 -7.69 24.16 17.03
N LYS A 101 -7.82 23.13 17.87
CA LYS A 101 -8.53 23.21 19.15
C LYS A 101 -7.84 24.17 20.13
N ILE A 102 -6.50 24.14 20.23
CA ILE A 102 -5.73 25.09 21.05
C ILE A 102 -5.89 26.52 20.52
N LEU A 103 -5.85 26.70 19.19
CA LEU A 103 -6.06 28.00 18.56
C LEU A 103 -7.52 28.47 18.58
N ASN A 104 -8.41 27.67 19.19
CA ASN A 104 -9.86 27.90 19.25
C ASN A 104 -10.50 28.15 17.87
N LYS A 105 -9.92 27.55 16.82
CA LYS A 105 -10.40 27.65 15.45
C LYS A 105 -11.25 26.44 15.10
N ASP A 106 -12.53 26.68 14.81
CA ASP A 106 -13.43 25.66 14.29
C ASP A 106 -13.89 26.00 12.86
N PRO A 107 -13.12 25.57 11.83
CA PRO A 107 -13.49 25.85 10.44
C PRO A 107 -14.80 25.19 10.01
N MET A 108 -15.26 24.16 10.73
CA MET A 108 -16.49 23.44 10.40
C MET A 108 -17.67 23.84 11.29
N ARG A 109 -17.51 24.80 12.22
CA ARG A 109 -18.55 25.31 13.13
C ARG A 109 -19.38 24.17 13.73
N ARG A 110 -18.67 23.18 14.30
CA ARG A 110 -19.24 21.94 14.85
C ARG A 110 -19.87 22.14 16.22
N ALA A 111 -19.54 23.22 16.92
CA ALA A 111 -20.18 23.57 18.18
C ALA A 111 -21.70 23.78 17.96
N MET A 112 -22.52 23.09 18.75
CA MET A 112 -23.96 23.31 18.74
C MET A 112 -24.29 24.59 19.49
N GLU A 113 -24.79 25.57 18.77
CA GLU A 113 -25.34 26.82 19.32
C GLU A 113 -26.83 26.62 19.58
N SER A 114 -27.23 26.60 20.86
CA SER A 114 -28.61 26.33 21.29
C SER A 114 -29.58 27.48 21.02
N GLU A 115 -29.05 28.69 20.78
CA GLU A 115 -29.81 29.93 20.64
C GLU A 115 -30.15 30.27 19.18
N VAL A 116 -29.72 29.44 18.22
CA VAL A 116 -29.88 29.71 16.78
C VAL A 116 -31.07 28.96 16.21
N GLN A 117 -31.97 29.68 15.53
CA GLN A 117 -33.18 29.10 14.93
C GLN A 117 -32.88 28.12 13.77
N SER A 118 -31.72 28.25 13.12
CA SER A 118 -31.29 27.38 12.00
C SER A 118 -29.79 27.52 11.71
N TYR A 119 -29.11 26.41 11.43
CA TYR A 119 -27.72 26.37 10.98
C TYR A 119 -27.55 26.65 9.47
N ARG A 120 -28.63 26.91 8.74
CA ARG A 120 -28.55 27.18 7.29
C ARG A 120 -27.82 28.50 7.03
N ILE A 121 -26.75 28.43 6.24
CA ILE A 121 -26.07 29.61 5.70
C ILE A 121 -26.88 30.07 4.47
N PRO A 122 -27.42 31.30 4.45
CA PRO A 122 -28.16 31.79 3.29
C PRO A 122 -27.22 31.89 2.09
N SER A 123 -27.65 31.33 0.96
CA SER A 123 -26.91 31.48 -0.30
C SER A 123 -26.86 32.96 -0.68
N LYS A 124 -25.67 33.48 -0.96
CA LYS A 124 -25.55 34.81 -1.57
C LYS A 124 -26.12 34.73 -2.99
N ASN A 125 -26.92 35.71 -3.40
CA ASN A 125 -27.37 35.83 -4.77
C ASN A 125 -26.15 36.11 -5.65
N GLN A 126 -25.69 35.10 -6.39
CA GLN A 126 -24.63 35.28 -7.36
C GLN A 126 -25.20 35.98 -8.60
N PRO A 127 -24.53 37.03 -9.11
CA PRO A 127 -24.96 37.71 -10.33
C PRO A 127 -24.92 36.74 -11.51
N ARG A 128 -25.87 36.87 -12.46
CA ARG A 128 -26.00 35.98 -13.63
C ARG A 128 -24.71 35.93 -14.46
N GLU A 129 -23.97 37.02 -14.50
CA GLU A 129 -22.66 37.16 -15.16
C GLU A 129 -21.60 36.17 -14.63
N GLN A 130 -21.71 35.74 -13.37
CA GLN A 130 -20.81 34.74 -12.79
C GLN A 130 -21.04 33.33 -13.37
N MET A 131 -22.20 33.08 -13.98
CA MET A 131 -22.47 31.83 -14.70
C MET A 131 -21.79 31.80 -16.08
N GLU A 132 -21.38 32.96 -16.63
CA GLU A 132 -20.70 33.03 -17.92
C GLU A 132 -19.22 32.62 -17.83
N LYS A 133 -18.62 32.71 -16.62
CA LYS A 133 -17.25 32.30 -16.34
C LYS A 133 -17.21 31.48 -15.04
N PRO A 134 -17.47 30.17 -15.12
CA PRO A 134 -17.62 29.30 -13.96
C PRO A 134 -16.31 28.95 -13.23
N PHE A 135 -15.14 29.38 -13.74
CA PHE A 135 -13.82 29.11 -13.18
C PHE A 135 -13.03 30.40 -12.98
#